data_AF-A0A0Q8DTG9-F1
#
_entry.id   AF-A0A0Q8DTG9-F1
#
_cell.length_a   1.000
_cell.length_b   1.000
_cell.length_c   1.000
_cell.angle_alpha   90.00
_cell.angle_beta   90.00
_cell.angle_gamma   90.00
#
_symmetry.space_group_name_H-M   'P 1'
#
loop_
_entity.id
_entity.type
_entity.pdbx_description
1 polymer ?
#
loop_
_entity_poly.entity_id
_entity_poly.type
_entity_poly.pdbx_seq_one_letter_code
_entity_poly.pdbx_strand_id
1 'polypeptide(L)'
;MPTFNAPATDADELREAARGLAHATRSLGDLTEIYAVLGSISSALASMSQTLHQLGAVHDNSAQSGGLNPAQNPRLVHHTAYADRAASYQESWELHRAAEMIHQVAACVDRAHQIEATIAYDTGEPPSLAPAHRPSSQPGLSL
;
A
#
# COMPACT_ATOMS: atom_id res chain seq x y z
N MET A 1 19.98 7.02 -1.45
CA MET A 1 19.17 7.37 -0.25
C MET A 1 18.09 8.33 -0.70
N PRO A 2 16.83 8.14 -0.29
CA PRO A 2 15.77 9.12 -0.53
C PRO A 2 16.15 10.45 0.12
N THR A 3 15.88 11.54 -0.59
CA THR A 3 16.23 12.90 -0.13
C THR A 3 15.06 13.61 0.54
N PHE A 4 13.83 13.13 0.35
CA PHE A 4 12.59 13.62 0.99
C PHE A 4 12.33 15.13 0.84
N ASN A 5 12.98 15.77 -0.13
CA ASN A 5 12.91 17.22 -0.36
C ASN A 5 12.40 17.54 -1.77
N ALA A 6 12.09 16.53 -2.59
CA ALA A 6 11.72 16.69 -3.98
C ALA A 6 10.45 15.87 -4.27
N PRO A 7 9.26 16.38 -3.92
CA PRO A 7 8.00 15.62 -3.98
C PRO A 7 7.71 14.94 -5.32
N ALA A 8 8.08 15.58 -6.44
CA ALA A 8 7.91 15.00 -7.77
C ALA A 8 8.84 13.79 -8.01
N THR A 9 10.12 13.91 -7.61
CA THR A 9 11.08 12.80 -7.69
C THR A 9 10.70 11.67 -6.73
N ASP A 10 10.30 12.01 -5.50
CA ASP A 10 9.86 11.03 -4.51
C ASP A 10 8.60 10.27 -4.98
N ALA A 11 7.68 10.94 -5.70
CA ALA A 11 6.52 10.30 -6.32
C ALA A 11 6.88 9.35 -7.47
N ASP A 12 7.89 9.70 -8.29
CA ASP A 12 8.42 8.79 -9.32
C ASP A 12 9.07 7.56 -8.69
N GLU A 13 9.85 7.73 -7.62
CA GLU A 13 10.46 6.62 -6.87
C GLU A 13 9.40 5.71 -6.26
N LEU A 14 8.34 6.28 -5.66
CA LEU A 14 7.19 5.52 -5.14
C LEU A 14 6.53 4.68 -6.24
N ARG A 15 6.32 5.27 -7.44
CA ARG A 15 5.74 4.55 -8.58
C ARG A 15 6.60 3.36 -8.97
N GLU A 16 7.91 3.54 -9.10
CA GLU A 16 8.81 2.44 -9.49
C GLU A 16 8.90 1.36 -8.39
N ALA A 17 8.95 1.75 -7.12
CA ALA A 17 8.94 0.81 -6.00
C ALA A 17 7.65 -0.02 -5.97
N ALA A 18 6.48 0.61 -6.18
CA ALA A 18 5.20 -0.09 -6.24
C ALA A 18 5.13 -1.08 -7.41
N ARG A 19 5.67 -0.71 -8.58
CA ARG A 19 5.78 -1.61 -9.75
C ARG A 19 6.72 -2.78 -9.47
N GLY A 20 7.87 -2.51 -8.86
CA GLY A 20 8.84 -3.54 -8.46
C GLY A 20 8.23 -4.54 -7.48
N LEU A 21 7.53 -4.04 -6.45
CA LEU A 21 6.82 -4.88 -5.49
C LEU A 21 5.74 -5.74 -6.17
N ALA A 22 4.90 -5.15 -7.03
CA ALA A 22 3.88 -5.87 -7.77
C ALA A 22 4.44 -6.93 -8.75
N HIS A 23 5.68 -6.75 -9.22
CA HIS A 23 6.36 -7.75 -10.03
C HIS A 23 6.90 -8.89 -9.16
N ALA A 24 7.57 -8.58 -8.04
CA ALA A 24 8.17 -9.56 -7.14
C ALA A 24 7.13 -10.47 -6.48
N THR A 25 5.97 -9.93 -6.09
CA THR A 25 4.91 -10.70 -5.43
C THR A 25 4.21 -11.72 -6.34
N ARG A 26 4.48 -11.72 -7.66
CA ARG A 26 3.96 -12.76 -8.58
C ARG A 26 4.57 -14.14 -8.34
N SER A 27 5.73 -14.21 -7.69
CA SER A 27 6.45 -15.46 -7.45
C SER A 27 7.18 -15.38 -6.11
N LEU A 28 6.41 -15.35 -5.02
CA LEU A 28 6.95 -15.46 -3.67
C LEU A 28 7.49 -16.88 -3.47
N GLY A 29 8.81 -17.02 -3.49
CA GLY A 29 9.50 -18.28 -3.28
C GLY A 29 9.59 -18.70 -1.82
N ASP A 30 9.49 -17.73 -0.90
CA ASP A 30 9.48 -17.92 0.54
C ASP A 30 8.22 -17.29 1.13
N LEU A 31 7.34 -18.12 1.72
CA LEU A 31 6.10 -17.65 2.34
C LEU A 31 6.34 -16.88 3.64
N THR A 32 7.51 -17.05 4.27
CA THR A 32 7.85 -16.32 5.50
C THR A 32 8.06 -14.81 5.24
N GLU A 33 8.29 -14.41 3.99
CA GLU A 33 8.43 -13.00 3.60
C GLU A 33 7.08 -12.25 3.59
N ILE A 34 5.95 -12.95 3.50
CA ILE A 34 4.61 -12.34 3.40
C ILE A 34 4.35 -11.41 4.58
N TYR A 35 4.75 -11.81 5.79
CA TYR A 35 4.62 -10.98 6.98
C TYR A 35 5.34 -9.64 6.82
N ALA A 36 6.63 -9.65 6.46
CA ALA A 36 7.43 -8.45 6.28
C ALA A 36 6.89 -7.55 5.14
N VAL A 37 6.40 -8.16 4.06
CA VAL A 37 5.78 -7.46 2.93
C VAL A 37 4.50 -6.74 3.37
N LEU A 38 3.61 -7.41 4.10
CA LEU A 38 2.37 -6.82 4.60
C LEU A 38 2.63 -5.65 5.55
N GLY A 39 3.60 -5.78 6.47
CA GLY A 39 4.01 -4.69 7.36
C GLY A 39 4.54 -3.47 6.59
N SER A 40 5.35 -3.70 5.55
CA SER A 40 5.87 -2.62 4.69
C SER A 40 4.77 -1.93 3.89
N ILE A 41 3.82 -2.70 3.34
CA ILE A 41 2.66 -2.15 2.62
C ILE A 41 1.80 -1.30 3.56
N SER A 42 1.53 -1.76 4.78
CA SER A 42 0.75 -0.99 5.76
C SER A 42 1.40 0.37 6.05
N SER A 43 2.71 0.39 6.34
CA SER A 43 3.45 1.63 6.58
C SER A 43 3.45 2.57 5.36
N ALA A 44 3.57 2.01 4.16
CA ALA A 44 3.50 2.77 2.91
C ALA A 44 2.10 3.39 2.70
N LEU A 45 1.02 2.64 2.96
CA LEU A 45 -0.35 3.14 2.86
C LEU A 45 -0.64 4.25 3.88
N ALA A 46 -0.16 4.11 5.12
CA ALA A 46 -0.28 5.17 6.12
C ALA A 46 0.43 6.47 5.66
N SER A 47 1.63 6.34 5.10
CA SER A 47 2.38 7.47 4.54
C SER A 47 1.67 8.09 3.33
N MET A 48 1.08 7.27 2.45
CA MET A 48 0.29 7.74 1.32
C MET A 48 -0.96 8.51 1.75
N SER A 49 -1.67 8.02 2.78
CA SER A 49 -2.81 8.73 3.36
C SER A 49 -2.38 10.12 3.84
N GLN A 50 -1.26 10.20 4.57
CA GLN A 50 -0.69 11.48 5.00
C GLN A 50 -0.34 12.39 3.83
N THR A 51 0.33 11.88 2.79
CA THR A 51 0.68 12.67 1.59
C THR A 51 -0.56 13.24 0.91
N LEU A 52 -1.64 12.47 0.79
CA LEU A 52 -2.89 12.95 0.18
C LEU A 52 -3.58 14.03 1.03
N HIS A 53 -3.58 13.90 2.36
CA HIS A 53 -4.03 14.99 3.23
C HIS A 53 -3.17 16.26 3.07
N GLN A 54 -1.85 16.11 2.95
CA GLN A 54 -0.96 17.25 2.74
C GLN A 54 -1.22 17.94 1.40
N LEU A 55 -1.43 17.18 0.32
CA LEU A 55 -1.80 17.74 -0.98
C LEU A 55 -3.16 18.45 -0.90
N GLY A 56 -4.18 17.87 -0.27
CA GLY A 56 -5.49 18.51 -0.08
C GLY A 56 -5.40 19.83 0.69
N ALA A 57 -4.59 19.87 1.74
CA ALA A 57 -4.37 21.06 2.56
C ALA A 57 -3.75 22.25 1.79
N VAL A 58 -3.01 22.01 0.70
CA VAL A 58 -2.50 23.09 -0.18
C VAL A 58 -3.68 23.84 -0.81
N HIS A 59 -4.72 23.12 -1.23
CA HIS A 59 -5.90 23.69 -1.86
C HIS A 59 -6.86 24.33 -0.84
N ASP A 60 -6.93 23.83 0.39
CA ASP A 60 -7.66 24.47 1.49
C ASP A 60 -7.15 25.89 1.79
N ASN A 61 -5.83 26.04 1.83
CA ASN A 61 -5.18 27.32 2.14
C ASN A 61 -5.25 28.31 0.96
N SER A 62 -5.19 27.79 -0.26
CA SER A 62 -5.31 28.58 -1.50
C SER A 62 -6.72 29.13 -1.67
N ALA A 63 -7.74 28.33 -1.36
CA ALA A 63 -9.13 28.78 -1.36
C ALA A 63 -9.35 29.88 -0.30
N GLN A 64 -8.81 29.73 0.90
CA GLN A 64 -8.91 30.75 1.96
C GLN A 64 -8.23 32.08 1.60
N SER A 65 -7.08 32.02 0.92
CA SER A 65 -6.27 33.19 0.56
C SER A 65 -6.73 33.90 -0.72
N GLY A 66 -7.66 33.32 -1.48
CA GLY A 66 -8.19 33.80 -2.77
C GLY A 66 -9.06 35.07 -2.71
N GLY A 67 -8.77 35.98 -1.78
CA GLY A 67 -9.28 37.35 -1.74
C GLY A 67 -8.15 38.35 -1.95
N LEU A 68 -7.56 38.39 -3.14
CA LEU A 68 -6.83 39.59 -3.55
C LEU A 68 -7.81 40.76 -3.46
N ASN A 69 -7.40 41.84 -2.79
CA ASN A 69 -8.20 43.03 -2.52
C ASN A 69 -9.15 43.37 -3.70
N PRO A 70 -10.48 43.26 -3.55
CA PRO A 70 -11.43 43.53 -4.65
C PRO A 70 -11.41 44.97 -5.15
N ALA A 71 -10.67 45.86 -4.47
CA ALA A 71 -10.46 47.25 -4.85
C ALA A 71 -9.67 47.44 -6.17
N GLN A 72 -8.93 46.44 -6.65
CA GLN A 72 -8.01 46.64 -7.78
C GLN A 72 -8.55 46.20 -9.16
N ASN A 73 -9.53 45.28 -9.26
CA ASN A 73 -10.11 44.88 -10.56
C ASN A 73 -11.48 44.17 -10.42
N PRO A 74 -12.61 44.90 -10.30
CA PRO A 74 -13.91 44.29 -9.94
C PRO A 74 -14.58 43.44 -11.05
N ARG A 75 -14.26 43.68 -12.33
CA ARG A 75 -15.05 43.15 -13.47
C ARG A 75 -14.54 41.83 -14.07
N LEU A 76 -13.30 41.43 -13.76
CA LEU A 76 -12.69 40.19 -14.24
C LEU A 76 -12.57 39.11 -13.15
N VAL A 77 -12.84 39.46 -11.90
CA VAL A 77 -12.49 38.65 -10.72
C VAL A 77 -13.63 37.76 -10.23
N HIS A 78 -14.89 37.98 -10.63
CA HIS A 78 -15.99 37.25 -9.98
C HIS A 78 -16.19 35.84 -10.57
N HIS A 79 -16.47 35.67 -11.86
CA HIS A 79 -16.84 34.33 -12.35
C HIS A 79 -15.68 33.32 -12.38
N THR A 80 -14.49 33.73 -12.82
CA THR A 80 -13.31 32.87 -12.90
C THR A 80 -12.76 32.52 -11.51
N ALA A 81 -12.68 33.48 -10.58
CA ALA A 81 -12.18 33.18 -9.24
C ALA A 81 -13.13 32.30 -8.41
N TYR A 82 -14.46 32.40 -8.59
CA TYR A 82 -15.39 31.46 -7.96
C TYR A 82 -15.28 30.06 -8.55
N ALA A 83 -15.15 29.95 -9.88
CA ALA A 83 -14.94 28.66 -10.55
C ALA A 83 -13.62 28.01 -10.12
N ASP A 84 -12.53 28.78 -10.07
CA ASP A 84 -11.21 28.31 -9.62
C ASP A 84 -11.21 27.90 -8.13
N ARG A 85 -11.96 28.63 -7.30
CA ARG A 85 -12.12 28.30 -5.87
C ARG A 85 -12.98 27.06 -5.67
N ALA A 86 -14.06 26.91 -6.42
CA ALA A 86 -14.91 25.71 -6.38
C ALA A 86 -14.12 24.48 -6.83
N ALA A 87 -13.32 24.60 -7.91
CA ALA A 87 -12.44 23.54 -8.37
C ALA A 87 -11.38 23.18 -7.32
N SER A 88 -10.75 24.17 -6.68
CA SER A 88 -9.77 23.95 -5.62
C SER A 88 -10.36 23.22 -4.42
N TYR A 89 -11.56 23.61 -3.96
CA TYR A 89 -12.24 22.90 -2.88
C TYR A 89 -12.63 21.48 -3.27
N GLN A 90 -13.09 21.27 -4.51
CA GLN A 90 -13.45 19.96 -5.00
C GLN A 90 -12.22 19.03 -5.03
N GLU A 91 -11.09 19.52 -5.51
CA GLU A 91 -9.82 18.78 -5.50
C GLU A 91 -9.37 18.44 -4.07
N SER A 92 -9.38 19.42 -3.16
CA SER A 92 -9.08 19.18 -1.73
C SER A 92 -9.96 18.07 -1.15
N TRP A 93 -11.27 18.15 -1.37
CA TRP A 93 -12.22 17.19 -0.85
C TRP A 93 -11.96 15.77 -1.38
N GLU A 94 -11.71 15.62 -2.68
CA GLU A 94 -11.39 14.32 -3.28
C GLU A 94 -10.08 13.75 -2.72
N LEU A 95 -9.06 14.59 -2.51
CA LEU A 95 -7.77 14.16 -1.94
C LEU A 95 -7.94 13.70 -0.48
N HIS A 96 -8.66 14.44 0.35
CA HIS A 96 -8.96 14.05 1.72
C HIS A 96 -9.81 12.77 1.78
N ARG A 97 -10.81 12.65 0.91
CA ARG A 97 -11.62 11.43 0.81
C ARG A 97 -10.77 10.23 0.41
N ALA A 98 -9.89 10.38 -0.58
CA ALA A 98 -8.98 9.32 -1.01
C ALA A 98 -8.02 8.92 0.13
N ALA A 99 -7.54 9.89 0.91
CA ALA A 99 -6.69 9.64 2.07
C ALA A 99 -7.38 8.79 3.13
N GLU A 100 -8.66 9.07 3.43
CA GLU A 100 -9.47 8.27 4.36
C GLU A 100 -9.74 6.85 3.83
N MET A 101 -9.98 6.71 2.52
CA MET A 101 -10.14 5.40 1.90
C MET A 101 -8.85 4.57 2.00
N ILE A 102 -7.69 5.18 1.75
CA ILE A 102 -6.39 4.51 1.90
C ILE A 102 -6.12 4.15 3.37
N HIS A 103 -6.49 5.00 4.31
CA HIS A 103 -6.38 4.70 5.73
C HIS A 103 -7.23 3.47 6.12
N GLN A 104 -8.45 3.34 5.58
CA GLN A 104 -9.27 2.13 5.75
C GLN A 104 -8.62 0.89 5.13
N VAL A 105 -8.00 1.02 3.95
CA VAL A 105 -7.26 -0.08 3.32
C VAL A 105 -6.05 -0.48 4.17
N ALA A 106 -5.32 0.48 4.75
CA ALA A 106 -4.20 0.21 5.64
C ALA A 106 -4.64 -0.63 6.85
N ALA A 107 -5.78 -0.29 7.47
CA ALA A 107 -6.34 -1.07 8.57
C ALA A 107 -6.73 -2.51 8.17
N CYS A 108 -7.16 -2.73 6.93
CA CYS A 108 -7.40 -4.08 6.40
C CYS A 108 -6.09 -4.86 6.21
N VAL A 109 -5.04 -4.21 5.68
CA VAL A 109 -3.70 -4.81 5.52
C VAL A 109 -3.06 -5.13 6.87
N ASP A 110 -3.18 -4.25 7.87
CA ASP A 110 -2.72 -4.50 9.24
C ASP A 110 -3.39 -5.72 9.85
N ARG A 111 -4.69 -5.89 9.60
CA ARG A 111 -5.43 -7.06 10.06
C ARG A 111 -4.93 -8.33 9.37
N ALA A 112 -4.68 -8.27 8.06
CA ALA A 112 -4.08 -9.37 7.32
C ALA A 112 -2.68 -9.72 7.87
N HIS A 113 -1.86 -8.70 8.16
CA HIS A 113 -0.54 -8.84 8.76
C HIS A 113 -0.59 -9.54 10.14
N GLN A 114 -1.58 -9.21 10.97
CA GLN A 114 -1.82 -9.88 12.25
C GLN A 114 -2.27 -11.34 12.09
N ILE A 115 -3.12 -11.63 11.09
CA ILE A 115 -3.55 -13.00 10.78
C ILE A 115 -2.36 -13.83 10.28
N GLU A 116 -1.54 -13.27 9.40
CA GLU A 116 -0.35 -13.91 8.84
C GLU A 116 0.60 -14.39 9.93
N ALA A 117 0.78 -13.61 11.01
CA ALA A 117 1.60 -13.99 12.16
C ALA A 117 1.13 -15.28 12.87
N THR A 118 -0.10 -15.72 12.62
CA THR A 118 -0.69 -16.92 13.23
C THR A 118 -0.58 -18.16 12.34
N ILE A 119 -0.18 -17.99 11.07
CA ILE A 119 -0.08 -19.08 10.11
C ILE A 119 1.25 -19.81 10.30
N ALA A 120 1.20 -21.12 10.55
CA ALA A 120 2.38 -21.98 10.53
C ALA A 120 2.54 -22.60 9.14
N TYR A 121 3.65 -22.30 8.48
CA TYR A 121 4.01 -22.94 7.22
C TYR A 121 4.77 -24.24 7.50
N ASP A 122 4.22 -25.37 7.09
CA ASP A 122 4.90 -26.67 7.14
C ASP A 122 5.97 -26.73 6.04
N THR A 123 7.21 -26.44 6.41
CA THR A 123 8.38 -26.61 5.54
C THR A 123 8.72 -28.09 5.49
N GLY A 124 7.95 -28.85 4.72
CA GLY A 124 7.96 -30.31 4.75
C GLY A 124 9.35 -30.93 4.67
N GLU A 125 9.83 -31.47 5.79
CA GLU A 125 10.68 -32.64 5.76
C GLU A 125 9.72 -33.84 5.76
N PRO A 126 9.63 -34.62 4.66
CA PRO A 126 8.75 -35.77 4.66
C PRO A 126 9.18 -36.70 5.80
N PRO A 127 8.24 -37.26 6.58
CA PRO A 127 8.61 -38.20 7.63
C PRO A 127 9.40 -39.33 6.98
N SER A 128 10.64 -39.54 7.45
CA SER A 128 11.48 -40.66 7.03
C SER A 128 10.73 -41.96 7.34
N LEU A 129 10.04 -42.49 6.32
CA LEU A 129 9.42 -43.79 6.37
C LEU A 129 10.56 -44.79 6.49
N ALA A 130 10.85 -45.23 7.72
CA ALA A 130 11.79 -46.31 7.98
C ALA A 130 11.42 -47.50 7.06
N PRO A 131 12.40 -48.13 6.38
CA PRO A 131 12.09 -49.19 5.43
C PRO A 131 11.37 -50.33 6.15
N ALA A 132 10.15 -50.62 5.70
CA ALA A 132 9.36 -51.73 6.20
C ALA A 132 10.17 -53.02 6.06
N HIS A 133 10.50 -53.64 7.18
CA HIS A 133 11.19 -54.92 7.22
C HIS A 133 10.27 -55.97 6.59
N ARG A 134 10.54 -56.36 5.33
CA ARG A 134 9.82 -57.46 4.67
C ARG A 134 10.18 -58.76 5.40
N PRO A 135 9.22 -59.52 5.96
CA PRO A 135 9.51 -60.86 6.44
C PRO A 135 9.89 -61.73 5.25
N SER A 136 11.05 -62.38 5.36
CA SER A 136 11.58 -63.34 4.39
C SER A 136 10.58 -64.46 4.15
N SER A 137 10.09 -64.60 2.92
CA SER A 137 9.32 -65.76 2.47
C SER A 137 10.21 -67.00 2.57
N GLN A 138 9.94 -67.87 3.53
CA GLN A 138 10.55 -69.20 3.59
C GLN A 138 9.99 -70.05 2.43
N PRO A 139 10.85 -70.70 1.61
CA PRO A 139 10.40 -71.68 0.64
C PRO A 139 10.21 -73.03 1.36
N GLY A 140 8.97 -73.33 1.74
CA GLY A 140 8.55 -74.61 2.29
C GLY A 140 8.17 -75.60 1.18
N LEU A 141 9.09 -76.53 0.93
CA LEU A 141 9.07 -77.70 0.06
C LEU A 141 7.73 -78.42 -0.17
N SER A 142 7.51 -78.78 -1.43
CA SER A 142 6.59 -79.82 -1.90
C SER A 142 6.98 -81.21 -1.40
N LEU A 143 5.98 -82.02 -1.03
CA LEU A 143 5.87 -83.47 -1.31
C LEU A 143 4.42 -83.91 -1.10
#